data_AF-A0A7C7UU46-F1
#
_entry.id   AF-A0A7C7UU46-F1
#
_cell.length_a   1.000
_cell.length_b   1.000
_cell.length_c   1.000
_cell.angle_alpha   90.00
_cell.angle_beta   90.00
_cell.angle_gamma   90.00
#
_symmetry.space_group_name_H-M   'P 1'
#
loop_
_entity.id
_entity.type
_entity.pdbx_description
1 polymer ?
#
loop_
_entity_poly.entity_id
_entity_poly.type
_entity_poly.pdbx_seq_one_letter_code
_entity_poly.pdbx_strand_id
1 'polypeptide(L)' 'MQERKVVGVAGMPGSGKTTLAKVAEELGFKVIVMGDFVRAEAEHRGLEPTAENLGSLMFKLREELGEAALA' A
#
# COMPACT_ATOMS: atom_id res chain seq x y z
N MET A 1 25.39 2.57 11.24
CA MET A 1 23.93 2.51 11.00
C MET A 1 23.45 1.17 11.49
N GLN A 2 22.35 1.10 12.25
CA GLN A 2 21.71 -0.20 12.54
C GLN A 2 21.06 -0.70 11.26
N GLU A 3 21.42 -1.91 10.84
CA GLU A 3 20.87 -2.57 9.67
C GLU A 3 19.40 -2.96 9.96
N ARG A 4 18.45 -2.39 9.21
CA ARG A 4 17.02 -2.74 9.35
C ARG A 4 16.64 -3.71 8.25
N LYS A 5 16.08 -4.85 8.63
CA LYS A 5 15.49 -5.80 7.68
C LYS A 5 14.10 -5.31 7.28
N VAL A 6 13.85 -5.25 5.97
CA VAL A 6 12.53 -4.90 5.40
C VAL A 6 11.99 -6.14 4.69
N VAL A 7 10.73 -6.46 4.94
CA VAL A 7 10.04 -7.60 4.32
C VAL A 7 8.90 -7.05 3.46
N GLY A 8 8.98 -7.27 2.15
CA GLY A 8 7.91 -6.95 1.22
C GLY A 8 6.93 -8.13 1.10
N VAL A 9 5.63 -7.85 1.19
CA VAL A 9 4.57 -8.86 1.08
C VAL A 9 3.63 -8.48 -0.07
N ALA A 10 3.59 -9.29 -1.11
CA ALA A 10 2.79 -9.08 -2.32
C ALA A 10 1.84 -10.25 -2.59
N GLY A 11 0.80 -10.02 -3.41
CA GLY A 11 -0.22 -11.03 -3.72
C GLY A 11 -1.54 -10.41 -4.20
N MET A 12 -2.41 -11.22 -4.80
CA MET A 12 -3.70 -10.80 -5.36
C MET A 12 -4.71 -10.37 -4.28
N PRO A 13 -5.74 -9.55 -4.59
CA PRO A 13 -6.86 -9.31 -3.68
C PRO A 13 -7.43 -10.62 -3.13
N GLY A 14 -7.71 -10.68 -1.82
CA GLY A 14 -8.19 -11.91 -1.15
C GLY A 14 -7.11 -12.95 -0.80
N SER A 15 -5.85 -12.76 -1.17
CA SER A 15 -4.76 -13.74 -0.91
C SER A 15 -4.29 -13.84 0.56
N GLY A 16 -4.98 -13.22 1.52
CA GLY A 16 -4.64 -13.29 2.95
C GLY A 16 -3.52 -12.37 3.44
N LYS A 17 -2.99 -11.44 2.61
CA LYS A 17 -1.91 -10.50 3.02
C LYS A 17 -2.25 -9.69 4.28
N THR A 18 -3.50 -9.24 4.40
CA THR A 18 -3.98 -8.49 5.56
C THR A 18 -3.95 -9.33 6.83
N THR A 19 -4.17 -10.64 6.73
CA THR A 19 -4.05 -11.56 7.87
C THR A 19 -2.60 -11.67 8.32
N LEU A 20 -1.66 -11.82 7.38
CA LEU A 20 -0.23 -11.83 7.70
C LEU A 20 0.23 -10.51 8.34
N ALA A 21 -0.24 -9.37 7.81
CA ALA A 21 0.06 -8.05 8.35
C ALA A 21 -0.34 -7.93 9.83
N LYS A 22 -1.56 -8.35 10.19
CA LYS A 22 -2.03 -8.34 11.59
C LYS A 22 -1.15 -9.17 12.52
N VAL A 23 -0.79 -10.38 12.10
CA VAL A 23 0.11 -11.25 12.88
C VAL A 23 1.50 -10.61 13.02
N ALA A 24 2.01 -9.95 11.98
CA ALA A 24 3.28 -9.23 12.07
C ALA A 24 3.23 -8.07 13.08
N GLU A 25 2.13 -7.33 13.13
CA GLU A 25 1.91 -6.28 14.16
C GLU A 25 1.91 -6.87 15.57
N GLU A 26 1.20 -7.98 15.78
CA GLU A 26 1.18 -8.70 17.07
C GLU A 26 2.56 -9.20 17.51
N LEU A 27 3.43 -9.55 16.54
CA LEU A 27 4.82 -9.94 16.78
C LEU A 27 5.76 -8.73 16.99
N GLY A 28 5.23 -7.50 17.00
CA GLY A 28 5.99 -6.28 17.25
C GLY A 28 6.67 -5.69 16.00
N PHE A 29 6.33 -6.16 14.80
CA PHE A 29 6.82 -5.55 13.56
C PHE A 29 6.04 -4.26 13.26
N LYS A 30 6.77 -3.24 12.81
CA LYS A 30 6.13 -2.08 12.18
C LYS A 30 5.63 -2.49 10.80
N VAL A 31 4.31 -2.51 10.62
CA VAL A 31 3.68 -2.76 9.33
C VAL A 31 3.43 -1.45 8.60
N ILE A 32 3.69 -1.44 7.29
CA ILE A 32 3.41 -0.32 6.39
C ILE A 32 2.60 -0.90 5.23
N VAL A 33 1.42 -0.34 4.99
CA VAL A 33 0.53 -0.76 3.90
C VAL A 33 0.59 0.26 2.77
N MET A 34 1.17 -0.12 1.63
CA MET A 34 1.32 0.78 0.47
C MET A 34 -0.02 1.35 -0.02
N GLY A 35 -1.10 0.58 0.09
CA GLY A 35 -2.43 1.02 -0.31
C GLY A 35 -3.02 2.16 0.53
N ASP A 36 -2.50 2.43 1.72
CA ASP A 36 -2.99 3.54 2.56
C ASP A 36 -2.64 4.89 1.93
N PHE A 37 -1.46 5.01 1.32
CA PHE A 37 -1.06 6.22 0.61
C PHE A 37 -2.04 6.56 -0.52
N VAL A 38 -2.42 5.56 -1.32
CA VAL A 38 -3.36 5.73 -2.43
C VAL A 38 -4.75 6.13 -1.91
N ARG A 39 -5.21 5.53 -0.80
CA ARG A 39 -6.48 5.89 -0.16
C ARG A 39 -6.48 7.33 0.34
N ALA A 40 -5.43 7.73 1.04
CA ALA A 40 -5.28 9.10 1.53
C ALA A 40 -5.24 10.12 0.37
N GLU A 41 -4.56 9.79 -0.72
CA GLU A 41 -4.50 10.63 -1.91
C GLU A 41 -5.86 10.69 -2.64
N ALA A 42 -6.62 9.61 -2.66
CA ALA A 42 -7.98 9.61 -3.20
C ALA A 42 -8.88 10.54 -2.40
N GLU A 43 -8.85 10.46 -1.06
CA GLU A 43 -9.59 11.35 -0.17
C GLU A 43 -9.17 12.82 -0.37
N HIS A 44 -7.86 13.09 -0.47
CA HIS A 44 -7.33 14.43 -0.71
C HIS A 44 -7.78 15.02 -2.06
N ARG A 45 -7.95 14.18 -3.09
CA ARG A 45 -8.48 14.57 -4.40
C ARG A 45 -10.01 14.54 -4.49
N GLY A 46 -10.72 14.23 -3.40
CA GLY A 46 -12.19 14.16 -3.36
C GLY A 46 -12.77 12.99 -4.15
N LEU A 47 -12.00 11.91 -4.34
CA LEU A 47 -12.43 10.70 -5.03
C LEU A 47 -13.01 9.70 -4.02
N GLU A 48 -14.13 9.07 -4.35
CA GLU A 48 -14.62 7.94 -3.56
C GLU A 48 -13.63 6.77 -3.62
N PRO A 49 -13.32 6.08 -2.50
CA PRO A 49 -12.30 5.03 -2.45
C PRO A 49 -12.82 3.68 -3.00
N THR A 50 -13.35 3.70 -4.22
CA THR A 50 -13.78 2.50 -4.96
C THR A 50 -12.57 1.80 -5.59
N ALA A 51 -12.69 0.50 -5.87
CA ALA A 51 -11.61 -0.28 -6.49
C ALA A 51 -11.18 0.31 -7.86
N GLU A 52 -12.13 0.84 -8.62
CA GLU A 52 -11.89 1.49 -9.91
C GLU A 52 -11.14 2.81 -9.75
N ASN A 53 -11.57 3.68 -8.83
CA ASN A 53 -10.92 4.97 -8.57
C ASN A 53 -9.51 4.78 -8.03
N LEU A 54 -9.32 3.87 -7.07
CA LEU A 54 -8.01 3.58 -6.48
C LEU A 54 -7.06 2.94 -7.51
N GLY A 55 -7.57 2.02 -8.33
CA GLY A 55 -6.79 1.42 -9.43
C GLY A 55 -6.32 2.48 -10.41
N SER A 56 -7.23 3.33 -10.89
CA SER A 56 -6.92 4.41 -11.82
C SER A 56 -5.96 5.43 -11.22
N LEU A 57 -6.13 5.77 -9.94
CA LEU A 57 -5.25 6.70 -9.23
C LEU A 57 -3.84 6.12 -9.04
N MET A 58 -3.70 4.82 -8.78
CA MET A 58 -2.38 4.18 -8.70
C MET A 58 -1.58 4.34 -9.99
N PHE A 59 -2.20 4.17 -11.16
CA PHE A 59 -1.53 4.37 -12.44
C PHE A 59 -1.09 5.82 -12.62
N LYS A 60 -2.00 6.79 -12.37
CA LYS A 60 -1.67 8.22 -12.44
C LYS A 60 -0.52 8.61 -11.51
N LEU A 61 -0.53 8.11 -10.27
CA LEU A 61 0.54 8.39 -9.32
C LEU A 61 1.89 7.80 -9.76
N ARG A 62 1.91 6.64 -10.43
CA ARG A 62 3.13 6.10 -11.04
C ARG A 62 3.63 6.98 -12.19
N GLU A 63 2.74 7.56 -12.98
CA GLU A 63 3.10 8.52 -14.04
C GLU A 63 3.65 9.84 -13.45
N GLU A 64 3.01 10.36 -12.39
CA GLU A 64 3.37 11.63 -11.76
C GLU A 64 4.66 11.56 -10.92
N LEU A 65 4.87 10.46 -10.19
CA LEU A 65 5.94 10.31 -9.19
C LEU A 65 7.04 9.31 -9.61
N GLY A 66 6.86 8.62 -10.74
CA GLY A 66 7.74 7.58 -11.26
C GLY A 66 7.34 6.16 -10.87
N GLU A 67 7.76 5.18 -11.66
CA GLU A 67 7.35 3.76 -11.53
C GLU A 67 7.67 3.16 -10.16
N ALA A 68 8.72 3.64 -9.48
CA ALA A 68 9.15 3.13 -8.18
C ALA A 68 8.34 3.68 -6.99
N ALA A 69 7.47 4.68 -7.21
CA ALA A 69 6.69 5.30 -6.13
C ALA A 69 5.63 4.35 -5.55
N LEU A 70 5.10 3.44 -6.37
CA LEU A 70 4.13 2.43 -5.99
C LEU A 70 4.56 1.11 -6.62
N ALA A 71 4.74 0.06 -5.81
CA ALA A 71 5.12 -1.28 -6.27
C ALA A 71 3.96 -2.25 -6.07
#